data_AF-A0AA43IJH7-F1
#
_entry.id   AF-A0AA43IJH7-F1
#
_cell.length_a   1.000
_cell.length_b   1.000
_cell.length_c   1.000
_cell.angle_alpha   90.00
_cell.angle_beta   90.00
_cell.angle_gamma   90.00
#
_symmetry.space_group_name_H-M   'P 1'
#
loop_
_entity.id
_entity.type
_entity.pdbx_description
1 polymer ?
#
loop_
_entity_poly.entity_id
_entity_poly.type
_entity_poly.pdbx_seq_one_letter_code
_entity_poly.pdbx_strand_id
1 'polypeptide(L)'
;MKFRSLSVMMDEIICDNILRKFEGNKHIARERVRDRSFYENLSPDYSVVEDHINFLITDNMLQETESTISLTIKGWFILTNADKVGYVAQKIESVERENSEKESRLIFTWATIMAGATLAVWLIQKLVFINA
;
A
#
# COMPACT_ATOMS: atom_id res chain seq x y z
N MET A 1 12.40 9.92 9.71
CA MET A 1 12.76 8.79 8.82
C MET A 1 12.80 7.52 9.65
N LYS A 2 11.73 6.71 9.58
CA LYS A 2 11.60 5.46 10.34
C LYS A 2 12.16 4.36 9.43
N PHE A 3 13.16 3.61 9.90
CA PHE A 3 13.61 2.39 9.25
C PHE A 3 12.37 1.50 9.06
N ARG A 4 11.78 1.50 7.85
CA ARG A 4 10.80 0.49 7.44
C ARG A 4 11.53 -0.83 7.62
N SER A 5 10.96 -1.75 8.39
CA SER A 5 11.59 -3.05 8.61
C SER A 5 11.83 -3.69 7.26
N LEU A 6 13.08 -4.08 7.01
CA LEU A 6 13.52 -4.74 5.78
C LEU A 6 12.57 -5.87 5.38
N SER A 7 11.93 -6.53 6.36
CA SER A 7 10.94 -7.59 6.13
C SER A 7 9.74 -7.13 5.31
N VAL A 8 9.14 -5.97 5.61
CA VAL A 8 7.91 -5.53 4.93
C VAL A 8 8.18 -5.21 3.46
N MET A 9 9.35 -4.66 3.17
CA MET A 9 9.77 -4.38 1.80
C MET A 9 10.10 -5.69 1.05
N MET A 10 10.66 -6.67 1.74
CA MET A 10 10.94 -8.00 1.19
C MET A 10 9.64 -8.74 0.82
N ASP A 11 8.62 -8.68 1.68
CA ASP A 11 7.31 -9.30 1.47
C ASP A 11 6.61 -8.72 0.23
N GLU A 12 6.68 -7.40 0.07
CA GLU A 12 6.09 -6.71 -1.08
C GLU A 12 6.81 -7.06 -2.40
N ILE A 13 8.14 -7.22 -2.37
CA ILE A 13 8.94 -7.68 -3.52
C ILE A 13 8.57 -9.10 -3.92
N ILE A 14 8.34 -10.00 -2.94
CA ILE A 14 7.93 -11.38 -3.21
C ILE A 14 6.56 -11.38 -3.90
N CYS A 15 5.59 -10.61 -3.40
CA CYS A 15 4.28 -10.42 -4.05
C CYS A 15 4.42 -9.97 -5.52
N ASP A 16 5.24 -8.95 -5.77
CA ASP A 16 5.45 -8.43 -7.13
C ASP A 16 6.09 -9.46 -8.05
N ASN A 17 7.08 -10.20 -7.56
CA ASN A 17 7.73 -11.23 -8.35
C ASN A 17 6.80 -12.41 -8.62
N ILE A 18 5.91 -12.79 -7.69
CA ILE A 18 4.86 -13.79 -7.92
C ILE A 18 3.93 -13.30 -9.02
N LEU A 19 3.42 -12.07 -8.93
CA LEU A 19 2.50 -11.50 -9.91
C LEU A 19 3.15 -11.42 -11.30
N ARG A 20 4.43 -11.07 -11.40
CA ARG A 20 5.19 -11.06 -12.66
C ARG A 20 5.32 -12.44 -13.31
N LYS A 21 5.25 -13.55 -12.57
CA LYS A 21 5.23 -14.89 -13.19
C LYS A 21 3.98 -15.09 -14.06
N PHE A 22 2.91 -14.33 -13.81
CA PHE A 22 1.69 -14.29 -14.61
C PHE A 22 1.72 -13.21 -15.70
N GLU A 23 2.81 -12.45 -15.82
CA GLU A 23 3.02 -11.48 -16.90
C GLU A 23 3.13 -12.23 -18.23
N GLY A 24 2.23 -11.94 -19.18
CA GLY A 24 2.15 -12.63 -20.47
C GLY A 24 1.34 -13.94 -20.48
N ASN A 25 1.06 -14.56 -19.33
CA ASN A 25 0.18 -15.73 -19.20
C ASN A 25 -0.88 -15.49 -18.12
N LYS A 26 -2.12 -15.18 -18.53
CA LYS A 26 -3.25 -14.92 -17.61
C LYS A 26 -3.57 -16.08 -16.66
N HIS A 27 -3.16 -17.30 -17.02
CA HIS A 27 -3.46 -18.52 -16.29
C HIS A 27 -2.21 -19.40 -16.22
N ILE A 28 -1.93 -19.94 -15.04
CA ILE A 28 -0.88 -20.93 -14.80
C ILE A 28 -1.55 -22.15 -14.19
N ALA A 29 -1.18 -23.35 -14.66
CA ALA A 29 -1.67 -24.59 -14.08
C ALA A 29 -1.26 -24.68 -12.60
N ARG A 30 -2.18 -25.12 -11.73
CA ARG A 30 -1.94 -25.24 -10.28
C ARG A 30 -0.73 -26.10 -9.95
N GLU A 31 -0.54 -27.17 -10.73
CA GLU A 31 0.61 -28.07 -10.62
C GLU A 31 1.94 -27.35 -10.89
N ARG A 32 1.98 -26.44 -11.87
CA ARG A 32 3.18 -25.64 -12.15
C ARG A 32 3.47 -24.64 -11.05
N VAL A 33 2.46 -24.08 -10.40
CA VAL A 33 2.67 -23.16 -9.29
C VAL A 33 3.29 -23.86 -8.09
N ARG A 34 3.01 -25.15 -7.89
CA ARG A 34 3.64 -25.98 -6.84
C ARG A 34 5.00 -26.54 -7.22
N ASP A 35 5.42 -26.40 -8.47
CA ASP A 35 6.66 -26.94 -8.96
C ASP A 35 7.85 -26.08 -8.49
N ARG A 36 8.95 -26.71 -8.10
CA ARG A 36 10.07 -26.00 -7.44
C ARG A 36 10.66 -24.89 -8.30
N SER A 37 10.62 -25.08 -9.61
CA SER A 37 11.03 -24.12 -10.64
C SER A 37 10.23 -22.81 -10.64
N PHE A 38 8.98 -22.83 -10.15
CA PHE A 38 8.16 -21.62 -10.00
C PHE A 38 8.71 -20.71 -8.89
N TYR A 39 9.15 -21.33 -7.80
CA TYR A 39 9.72 -20.69 -6.61
C TYR A 39 11.17 -20.23 -6.82
N GLU A 40 11.85 -20.78 -7.83
CA GLU A 40 13.19 -20.33 -8.20
C GLU A 40 13.19 -18.82 -8.48
N ASN A 41 14.10 -18.14 -7.77
CA ASN A 41 14.28 -16.69 -7.76
C ASN A 41 13.22 -15.87 -7.00
N LEU A 42 12.26 -16.50 -6.32
CA LEU A 42 11.31 -15.81 -5.43
C LEU A 42 11.80 -15.77 -3.98
N SER A 43 12.10 -16.94 -3.41
CA SER A 43 12.65 -17.09 -2.06
C SER A 43 13.30 -18.46 -1.92
N PRO A 44 14.38 -18.60 -1.13
CA PRO A 44 14.92 -19.92 -0.77
C PRO A 44 13.96 -20.73 0.13
N ASP A 45 13.02 -20.07 0.80
CA ASP A 45 12.00 -20.71 1.62
C ASP A 45 10.68 -20.82 0.85
N TYR A 46 10.28 -22.07 0.57
CA TYR A 46 9.07 -22.42 -0.15
C TYR A 46 7.80 -21.99 0.60
N SER A 47 7.79 -22.15 1.93
CA SER A 47 6.61 -21.85 2.75
C SER A 47 6.24 -20.37 2.69
N VAL A 48 7.25 -19.50 2.70
CA VAL A 48 7.08 -18.06 2.57
C VAL A 48 6.36 -17.71 1.27
N VAL A 49 6.74 -18.31 0.15
CA VAL A 49 6.11 -18.00 -1.14
C VAL A 49 4.69 -18.53 -1.22
N GLU A 50 4.41 -19.73 -0.67
CA GLU A 50 3.03 -20.24 -0.57
C GLU A 50 2.14 -19.32 0.25
N ASP A 51 2.63 -18.81 1.39
CA ASP A 51 1.91 -17.85 2.21
C ASP A 51 1.60 -16.56 1.44
N HIS A 52 2.54 -16.08 0.62
CA HIS A 52 2.33 -14.91 -0.23
C HIS A 52 1.34 -15.19 -1.37
N ILE A 53 1.33 -16.39 -1.96
CA ILE A 53 0.32 -16.80 -2.95
C ILE A 53 -1.07 -16.85 -2.31
N ASN A 54 -1.19 -17.47 -1.13
CA ASN A 54 -2.44 -17.53 -0.36
C ASN A 54 -2.94 -16.13 0.03
N PHE A 55 -2.02 -15.25 0.42
CA PHE A 55 -2.32 -13.85 0.66
C PHE A 55 -2.87 -13.15 -0.59
N LEU A 56 -2.22 -13.32 -1.75
CA LEU A 56 -2.67 -12.73 -3.02
C LEU A 56 -4.03 -13.29 -3.48
N ILE A 57 -4.32 -14.56 -3.20
CA ILE A 57 -5.65 -15.14 -3.44
C ILE A 57 -6.69 -14.48 -2.52
N THR A 58 -6.37 -14.36 -1.22
CA THR A 58 -7.25 -13.73 -0.21
C THR A 58 -7.51 -12.25 -0.54
N ASP A 59 -6.50 -11.54 -1.04
CA ASP A 59 -6.62 -10.14 -1.47
C ASP A 59 -7.27 -10.01 -2.88
N ASN A 60 -7.81 -11.10 -3.44
CA ASN A 60 -8.45 -11.14 -4.76
C ASN A 60 -7.57 -10.66 -5.91
N MET A 61 -6.25 -10.81 -5.79
CA MET A 61 -5.26 -10.49 -6.83
C MET A 61 -5.05 -11.67 -7.76
N LEU A 62 -5.08 -12.87 -7.18
CA LEU A 62 -5.11 -14.13 -7.87
C LEU A 62 -6.46 -14.82 -7.62
N GLN A 63 -6.92 -15.57 -8.60
CA GLN A 63 -8.07 -16.46 -8.48
C GLN A 63 -7.57 -17.88 -8.66
N GLU A 64 -7.83 -18.72 -7.67
CA GLU A 64 -7.57 -20.14 -7.75
C GLU A 64 -8.85 -20.89 -8.16
N THR A 65 -8.70 -21.77 -9.13
CA THR A 65 -9.70 -22.76 -9.56
C THR A 65 -9.13 -24.16 -9.35
N GLU A 66 -9.93 -25.21 -9.55
CA GLU A 66 -9.49 -26.60 -9.30
C GLU A 66 -8.16 -26.95 -10.00
N SER A 67 -7.92 -26.42 -11.20
CA SER A 67 -6.77 -26.76 -12.05
C SER A 67 -5.85 -25.59 -12.39
N THR A 68 -6.25 -24.34 -12.17
CA THR A 68 -5.47 -23.17 -12.57
C THR A 68 -5.50 -22.05 -11.54
N ILE A 69 -4.40 -21.29 -11.47
CA ILE A 69 -4.33 -20.00 -10.80
C ILE A 69 -4.25 -18.93 -11.89
N SER A 70 -5.01 -17.85 -11.72
CA SER A 70 -5.11 -16.79 -12.73
C SER A 70 -5.12 -15.41 -12.12
N LEU A 71 -4.62 -14.42 -12.86
CA LEU A 71 -4.73 -13.02 -12.48
C LEU A 71 -6.19 -12.56 -12.56
N THR A 72 -6.66 -11.91 -11.50
CA THR A 72 -7.91 -11.16 -11.54
C THR A 72 -7.73 -9.82 -12.26
N ILE A 73 -8.83 -9.11 -12.52
CA ILE A 73 -8.78 -7.74 -13.05
C ILE A 73 -7.98 -6.83 -12.10
N LYS A 74 -8.12 -7.01 -10.78
CA LYS A 74 -7.38 -6.26 -9.76
C LYS A 74 -5.88 -6.54 -9.84
N GLY A 75 -5.49 -7.82 -9.92
CA GLY A 75 -4.07 -8.22 -10.05
C GLY A 75 -3.44 -7.73 -11.35
N TRP A 76 -4.16 -7.83 -12.46
CA TRP A 76 -3.71 -7.32 -13.76
C TRP A 76 -3.51 -5.80 -13.76
N PHE A 77 -4.44 -5.06 -13.17
CA PHE A 77 -4.33 -3.61 -13.07
C PHE A 77 -3.09 -3.17 -12.27
N ILE A 78 -2.76 -3.87 -11.19
CA ILE A 78 -1.57 -3.56 -10.37
C ILE A 78 -0.26 -3.90 -11.08
N LEU A 79 -0.26 -4.92 -11.95
CA LEU A 79 0.90 -5.22 -12.79
C LEU A 79 1.10 -4.24 -13.94
N THR A 80 0.01 -3.79 -14.57
CA THR A 80 0.06 -3.01 -15.82
C THR A 80 0.06 -1.50 -15.62
N ASN A 81 -0.19 -1.01 -14.41
CA ASN A 81 -0.18 0.41 -14.14
C ASN A 81 1.27 0.92 -14.06
N ALA A 82 1.71 1.64 -15.09
CA ALA A 82 3.06 2.20 -15.17
C ALA A 82 3.37 3.22 -14.05
N ASP A 83 2.35 3.89 -13.52
CA ASP A 83 2.50 4.81 -12.37
C ASP A 83 2.49 4.06 -11.03
N LYS A 84 2.03 2.80 -11.02
CA LYS A 84 1.96 1.91 -9.84
C LYS A 84 2.62 0.59 -10.16
N VAL A 85 3.94 0.62 -10.35
CA VAL A 85 4.71 -0.59 -10.68
C VAL A 85 4.69 -1.55 -9.48
N GLY A 86 3.67 -2.40 -9.41
CA GLY A 86 3.51 -3.44 -8.40
C GLY A 86 2.86 -3.01 -7.07
N TYR A 87 2.64 -4.00 -6.23
CA TYR A 87 2.12 -3.94 -4.86
C TYR A 87 2.94 -2.98 -3.99
N VAL A 88 4.25 -2.92 -4.20
CA VAL A 88 5.15 -1.95 -3.54
C VAL A 88 4.69 -0.51 -3.83
N ALA A 89 4.39 -0.18 -5.08
CA ALA A 89 4.00 1.17 -5.48
C ALA A 89 2.62 1.56 -4.93
N GLN A 90 1.65 0.64 -4.97
CA GLN A 90 0.32 0.88 -4.39
C GLN A 90 0.39 1.14 -2.88
N LYS A 91 1.30 0.45 -2.17
CA LYS A 91 1.45 0.60 -0.73
C LYS A 91 2.25 1.84 -0.34
N ILE A 92 3.17 2.30 -1.18
CA ILE A 92 3.80 3.61 -1.03
C ILE A 92 2.74 4.72 -1.13
N GLU A 93 1.89 4.67 -2.14
CA GLU A 93 0.82 5.67 -2.35
C GLU A 93 -0.22 5.67 -1.22
N SER A 94 -0.63 4.50 -0.73
CA SER A 94 -1.58 4.44 0.39
C SER A 94 -1.00 5.02 1.68
N VAL A 95 0.29 4.78 1.95
CA VAL A 95 1.00 5.37 3.09
C VAL A 95 1.20 6.88 2.91
N GLU A 96 1.52 7.33 1.69
CA GLU A 96 1.66 8.76 1.38
C GLU A 96 0.32 9.49 1.53
N ARG A 97 -0.77 8.88 1.09
CA ARG A 97 -2.13 9.38 1.31
C ARG A 97 -2.49 9.44 2.79
N GLU A 98 -2.20 8.40 3.56
CA GLU A 98 -2.44 8.39 5.02
C GLU A 98 -1.62 9.49 5.73
N ASN A 99 -0.38 9.72 5.30
CA ASN A 99 0.45 10.80 5.85
C ASN A 99 -0.08 12.18 5.45
N SER A 100 -0.53 12.36 4.21
CA SER A 100 -1.14 13.60 3.75
C SER A 100 -2.43 13.92 4.52
N GLU A 101 -3.23 12.91 4.85
CA GLU A 101 -4.42 13.08 5.70
C GLU A 101 -4.06 13.48 7.14
N LYS A 102 -2.99 12.92 7.71
CA LYS A 102 -2.48 13.32 9.03
C LYS A 102 -1.93 14.75 9.03
N GLU A 103 -1.17 15.13 8.02
CA GLU A 103 -0.65 16.50 7.87
C GLU A 103 -1.79 17.51 7.68
N SER A 104 -2.80 17.17 6.87
CA SER A 104 -3.98 18.02 6.67
C SER A 104 -4.74 18.27 7.99
N ARG A 105 -4.89 17.25 8.84
CA ARG A 105 -5.51 17.41 10.17
C ARG A 105 -4.70 18.30 11.09
N LEU A 106 -3.37 18.18 11.07
CA LEU A 106 -2.48 19.02 11.88
C LEU A 106 -2.54 20.48 11.42
N ILE A 107 -2.48 20.73 10.12
CA ILE A 107 -2.61 22.08 9.56
C ILE A 107 -3.94 22.71 9.94
N PHE A 108 -5.05 21.96 9.82
CA PHE A 108 -6.37 22.46 10.18
C PHE A 108 -6.49 22.78 11.68
N THR A 109 -5.86 21.96 12.53
CA THR A 109 -5.83 22.19 13.97
C THR A 109 -5.05 23.46 14.31
N TRP A 110 -3.85 23.64 13.75
CA TRP A 110 -3.05 24.85 13.95
C TRP A 110 -3.72 26.11 13.39
N ALA A 111 -4.37 26.02 12.22
CA ALA A 111 -5.14 27.12 11.66
C ALA A 111 -6.29 27.55 12.57
N THR A 112 -7.00 26.58 13.16
CA THR A 112 -8.10 26.86 14.12
C THR A 112 -7.58 27.52 15.40
N ILE A 113 -6.45 27.04 15.93
CA ILE A 113 -5.81 27.62 17.12
C ILE A 113 -5.40 29.08 16.84
N MET A 114 -4.77 29.34 15.68
CA MET A 114 -4.33 30.68 15.31
C MET A 114 -5.51 31.64 15.10
N ALA A 115 -6.60 31.17 14.48
CA ALA A 115 -7.83 31.97 14.33
C ALA A 115 -8.50 32.27 15.68
N GLY A 116 -8.50 31.31 16.62
CA GLY A 116 -8.99 31.54 17.98
C GLY A 116 -8.13 32.56 18.73
N ALA A 117 -6.80 32.46 18.60
CA ALA A 117 -5.87 33.40 19.23
C ALA A 117 -6.03 34.83 18.70
N THR A 118 -6.19 35.02 17.38
CA THR A 118 -6.38 36.36 16.80
C THR A 118 -7.70 36.98 17.23
N LEU A 119 -8.79 36.21 17.30
CA LEU A 119 -10.07 36.69 17.82
C LEU A 119 -9.98 37.06 19.31
N ALA A 120 -9.29 36.27 20.12
CA ALA A 120 -9.08 36.57 21.53
C ALA A 120 -8.27 37.86 21.73
N VAL A 121 -7.18 38.06 20.98
CA VAL A 121 -6.37 39.28 21.02
C VAL A 121 -7.20 40.50 20.59
N TRP A 122 -8.02 40.37 19.54
CA TRP A 122 -8.89 41.45 19.08
C TRP A 122 -9.94 41.83 20.13
N LEU A 123 -10.56 40.85 20.79
CA LEU A 123 -11.51 41.09 21.88
C LEU A 123 -10.86 41.78 23.08
N ILE A 124 -9.65 41.37 23.46
CA ILE A 124 -8.88 42.01 24.55
C ILE A 124 -8.57 43.46 24.20
N GLN A 125 -8.11 43.74 22.98
CA GLN A 125 -7.87 45.12 22.52
C GLN A 125 -9.13 45.98 22.57
N LYS A 126 -10.27 45.44 22.13
CA LYS A 126 -11.56 46.15 22.19
C LYS A 126 -11.97 46.46 23.63
N LEU A 127 -11.80 45.53 24.57
CA LEU A 127 -12.11 45.74 25.98
C LEU A 127 -11.21 46.80 26.63
N VAL A 128 -9.91 46.79 26.34
CA VAL A 128 -8.97 47.80 26.86
C VAL A 128 -9.31 49.19 26.31
N PHE A 129 -9.67 49.31 25.03
CA PHE A 129 -10.01 50.59 24.42
C PHE A 129 -11.36 51.16 24.89
N ILE A 130 -12.29 50.32 25.35
CA ILE A 130 -13.58 50.77 25.92
C ILE A 130 -13.43 51.23 27.38
N ASN A 131 -12.49 50.64 28.12
CA ASN A 131 -12.24 50.95 29.53
C ASN A 131 -11.15 52.02 29.76
N ALA A 132 -10.54 52.55 28.69
CA ALA A 132 -9.57 53.65 28.71
C ALA A 132 -10.25 54.97 28.29
#